data_AF-A0A3E2DKF2-F1
#
_entry.id   AF-A0A3E2DKF2-F1
#
_cell.length_a   1.000
_cell.length_b   1.000
_cell.length_c   1.000
_cell.angle_alpha   90.00
_cell.angle_beta   90.00
_cell.angle_gamma   90.00
#
_symmetry.space_group_name_H-M   'P 1'
#
loop_
_entity.id
_entity.type
_entity.pdbx_description
1 polymer ?
#
loop_
_entity_poly.entity_id
_entity_poly.type
_entity_poly.pdbx_seq_one_letter_code
_entity_poly.pdbx_strand_id
1 'polypeptide(L)'
;MTPDQQCWEAVAAVLTGQRFTAPDEPGWEAADLVKWLVGLGWPAGRLAQRRAECQQAGRSWPDPLPDDLSTGLEFARYGAVLAQARRIAGLDGLSATVHRGAVVIGPDEARLLAERPPHSVLH
;
A
#
# COMPACT_ATOMS: atom_id res chain seq x y z
N MET A 1 -4.74 -21.58 -16.81
CA MET A 1 -4.45 -20.73 -15.66
C MET A 1 -4.31 -21.62 -14.44
N THR A 2 -3.16 -21.61 -13.77
CA THR A 2 -2.95 -22.34 -12.52
C THR A 2 -3.64 -21.62 -11.35
N PRO A 3 -3.96 -22.30 -10.24
CA PRO A 3 -4.56 -21.64 -9.08
C PRO A 3 -3.69 -20.50 -8.52
N ASP A 4 -2.37 -20.64 -8.60
CA ASP A 4 -1.43 -19.60 -8.16
C ASP A 4 -1.43 -18.37 -9.09
N GLN A 5 -1.49 -18.58 -10.40
CA GLN A 5 -1.70 -17.49 -11.37
C GLN A 5 -3.00 -16.75 -11.09
N GLN A 6 -4.10 -17.49 -10.96
CA GLN A 6 -5.40 -16.91 -10.69
C GLN A 6 -5.40 -16.10 -9.39
N CYS A 7 -4.72 -16.59 -8.35
CA CYS A 7 -4.55 -15.87 -7.09
C CYS A 7 -3.77 -14.56 -7.28
N TRP A 8 -2.67 -14.58 -8.03
CA TRP A 8 -1.86 -13.39 -8.30
C TRP A 8 -2.63 -12.34 -9.11
N GLU A 9 -3.33 -12.77 -10.16
CA GLU A 9 -4.16 -11.90 -10.99
C GLU A 9 -5.31 -11.30 -10.20
N ALA A 10 -5.96 -12.10 -9.34
CA ALA A 10 -7.01 -11.64 -8.43
C ALA A 10 -6.51 -10.56 -7.47
N VAL A 11 -5.40 -10.81 -6.78
CA VAL A 11 -4.80 -9.85 -5.83
C VAL A 11 -4.35 -8.58 -6.55
N ALA A 12 -3.73 -8.70 -7.72
CA ALA A 12 -3.34 -7.55 -8.52
C ALA A 12 -4.56 -6.73 -8.95
N ALA A 13 -5.62 -7.39 -9.44
CA ALA A 13 -6.84 -6.74 -9.87
C ALA A 13 -7.52 -5.94 -8.76
N VAL A 14 -7.66 -6.50 -7.56
CA VAL A 14 -8.33 -5.79 -6.45
C VAL A 14 -7.48 -4.66 -5.86
N LEU A 15 -6.14 -4.78 -5.90
CA LEU A 15 -5.26 -3.74 -5.34
C LEU A 15 -5.08 -2.56 -6.28
N THR A 16 -5.03 -2.81 -7.59
CA THR A 16 -4.72 -1.80 -8.63
C THR A 16 -5.97 -1.30 -9.37
N GLY A 17 -7.04 -2.09 -9.38
CA GLY A 17 -8.19 -1.90 -10.27
C GLY A 17 -7.90 -2.25 -11.74
N GLN A 18 -6.75 -2.87 -12.05
CA GLN A 18 -6.32 -3.23 -13.40
C GLN A 18 -6.10 -4.74 -13.53
N ARG A 19 -6.36 -5.28 -14.73
CA ARG A 19 -6.05 -6.68 -15.04
C ARG A 19 -4.60 -6.78 -15.51
N PHE A 20 -3.89 -7.74 -14.95
CA PHE A 20 -2.55 -8.14 -15.37
C PHE A 20 -2.54 -9.65 -15.60
N THR A 21 -1.69 -10.11 -16.50
CA THR A 21 -1.43 -11.54 -16.69
C THR A 21 -0.27 -11.95 -15.80
N ALA A 22 -0.50 -12.89 -14.89
CA ALA A 22 0.54 -13.42 -14.03
C ALA A 22 1.60 -14.19 -14.86
N PRO A 23 2.84 -14.31 -14.38
CA PRO A 23 3.85 -15.16 -15.03
C PRO A 23 3.40 -16.63 -15.09
N ASP A 24 3.98 -17.44 -15.99
CA ASP A 24 3.64 -18.86 -16.16
C ASP A 24 3.79 -19.68 -14.87
N GLU A 25 4.83 -19.39 -14.09
CA GLU A 25 5.12 -20.04 -12.81
C GLU A 25 5.27 -18.96 -11.71
N PRO A 26 4.15 -18.43 -11.19
CA PRO A 26 4.19 -17.48 -10.11
C PRO A 26 4.63 -18.18 -8.81
N GLY A 27 5.42 -17.47 -8.02
CA GLY A 27 5.77 -17.92 -6.66
C GLY A 27 4.52 -17.98 -5.76
N TRP A 28 4.63 -18.68 -4.64
CA TRP A 28 3.56 -18.72 -3.63
C TRP A 28 3.67 -17.55 -2.61
N GLU A 29 4.79 -16.84 -2.62
CA GLU A 29 5.09 -15.80 -1.64
C GLU A 29 4.52 -14.44 -2.05
N ALA A 30 3.82 -13.79 -1.11
CA ALA A 30 3.29 -12.45 -1.35
C ALA A 30 4.40 -11.39 -1.57
N ALA A 31 5.63 -11.65 -1.12
CA ALA A 31 6.77 -10.77 -1.38
C ALA A 31 7.12 -10.74 -2.87
N ASP A 32 7.10 -11.88 -3.54
CA ASP A 32 7.32 -11.98 -4.99
C ASP A 32 6.19 -11.30 -5.77
N LEU A 33 4.94 -11.45 -5.31
CA LEU A 33 3.81 -10.72 -5.87
C LEU A 33 4.02 -9.20 -5.78
N VAL A 34 4.43 -8.70 -4.60
CA VAL A 34 4.70 -7.25 -4.43
C VAL A 34 5.84 -6.79 -5.33
N LYS A 35 6.91 -7.58 -5.46
CA LYS A 35 8.03 -7.28 -6.37
C LYS A 35 7.57 -7.27 -7.83
N TRP A 36 6.70 -8.19 -8.22
CA TRP A 36 6.10 -8.23 -9.55
C TRP A 36 5.23 -6.99 -9.81
N LEU A 37 4.37 -6.59 -8.85
CA LEU A 37 3.61 -5.34 -8.94
C LEU A 37 4.50 -4.10 -9.08
N VAL A 38 5.61 -4.04 -8.35
CA VAL A 38 6.62 -2.97 -8.51
C VAL A 38 7.17 -2.96 -9.94
N GLY A 39 7.51 -4.12 -10.49
CA GLY A 39 7.95 -4.26 -11.89
C GLY A 39 6.92 -3.80 -12.92
N LEU A 40 5.62 -3.91 -12.59
CA LEU A 40 4.50 -3.39 -13.38
C LEU A 40 4.23 -1.89 -13.17
N GLY A 41 5.04 -1.19 -12.36
CA GLY A 41 4.87 0.23 -12.07
C GLY A 41 3.86 0.53 -10.95
N TRP A 42 3.54 -0.47 -10.13
CA TRP A 42 2.68 -0.39 -8.94
C TRP A 42 3.47 -0.56 -7.64
N PRO A 43 4.35 0.39 -7.28
CA PRO A 43 5.00 0.38 -5.98
C PRO A 43 4.01 0.72 -4.85
N ALA A 44 4.40 0.42 -3.61
CA ALA A 44 3.61 0.68 -2.41
C ALA A 44 3.03 2.11 -2.36
N GLY A 45 3.82 3.13 -2.71
CA GLY A 45 3.36 4.52 -2.74
C GLY A 45 2.21 4.78 -3.73
N ARG A 46 2.22 4.10 -4.89
CA ARG A 46 1.15 4.21 -5.90
C ARG A 46 -0.11 3.48 -5.45
N LEU A 47 0.05 2.31 -4.84
CA LEU A 47 -1.08 1.57 -4.24
C LEU A 47 -1.74 2.38 -3.10
N ALA A 48 -0.93 3.05 -2.27
CA ALA A 48 -1.43 3.94 -1.22
C ALA A 48 -2.18 5.15 -1.81
N GLN A 49 -1.67 5.74 -2.89
CA GLN A 49 -2.37 6.81 -3.61
C GLN A 49 -3.72 6.34 -4.17
N ARG A 50 -3.74 5.18 -4.83
CA ARG A 50 -4.98 4.57 -5.35
C ARG A 50 -6.00 4.33 -4.24
N ARG A 51 -5.56 3.80 -3.09
CA ARG A 51 -6.40 3.66 -1.89
C ARG A 51 -7.01 5.00 -1.47
N ALA A 52 -6.20 6.06 -1.41
CA ALA A 52 -6.67 7.39 -1.02
C ALA A 52 -7.65 7.99 -2.06
N GLU A 53 -7.43 7.77 -3.35
CA GLU A 53 -8.34 8.19 -4.43
C GLU A 53 -9.70 7.48 -4.35
N CYS A 54 -9.71 6.17 -4.03
CA CYS A 54 -10.95 5.43 -3.81
C CYS A 54 -11.71 5.99 -2.61
N GLN A 55 -11.04 6.23 -1.48
CA GLN A 55 -11.66 6.80 -0.28
C GLN A 55 -12.26 8.19 -0.53
N GLN A 56 -11.52 9.08 -1.20
CA GLN A 56 -12.00 10.41 -1.56
C GLN A 56 -13.20 10.37 -2.50
N ALA A 57 -13.26 9.37 -3.39
CA ALA A 57 -14.39 9.14 -4.29
C ALA A 57 -15.55 8.36 -3.65
N GLY A 58 -15.48 8.02 -2.35
CA GLY A 58 -16.51 7.22 -1.67
C GLY A 58 -16.61 5.78 -2.18
N ARG A 59 -15.56 5.26 -2.83
CA ARG A 59 -15.49 3.89 -3.35
C ARG A 59 -14.76 2.97 -2.38
N SER A 60 -15.18 1.72 -2.34
CA SER A 60 -14.50 0.66 -1.59
C SER A 60 -13.07 0.45 -2.11
N TRP A 61 -12.15 0.18 -1.20
CA TRP A 61 -10.80 -0.28 -1.53
C TRP A 61 -10.37 -1.35 -0.51
N PRO A 62 -9.85 -2.52 -0.92
CA PRO A 62 -9.61 -2.96 -2.31
C PRO A 62 -10.87 -3.02 -3.19
N ASP A 63 -10.68 -2.95 -4.51
CA ASP A 63 -11.76 -3.06 -5.51
C ASP A 63 -12.44 -4.45 -5.39
N PRO A 64 -13.72 -4.60 -5.80
CA PRO A 64 -14.40 -5.89 -5.78
C PRO A 64 -13.67 -6.90 -6.68
N LEU A 65 -13.63 -8.16 -6.25
CA LEU A 65 -13.04 -9.24 -7.04
C LEU A 65 -13.87 -9.44 -8.32
N PRO A 66 -13.24 -9.42 -9.51
CA PRO A 66 -13.97 -9.67 -10.75
C PRO A 66 -14.53 -11.10 -10.84
N ASP A 67 -15.76 -11.25 -11.34
CA ASP A 67 -16.46 -12.53 -11.40
C ASP A 67 -15.68 -13.64 -12.13
N ASP A 68 -15.00 -13.32 -13.23
CA ASP A 68 -14.20 -14.29 -14.00
C ASP A 68 -13.06 -14.90 -13.17
N LEU A 69 -12.50 -14.12 -12.23
CA LEU A 69 -11.43 -14.57 -11.35
C LEU A 69 -11.94 -15.21 -10.07
N SER A 70 -13.23 -15.09 -9.76
CA SER A 70 -13.83 -15.71 -8.58
C SER A 70 -14.09 -17.21 -8.75
N THR A 71 -14.35 -17.66 -9.98
CA THR A 71 -14.69 -19.05 -10.26
C THR A 71 -13.46 -19.95 -10.08
N GLY A 72 -13.52 -20.89 -9.14
CA GLY A 72 -12.40 -21.81 -8.84
C GLY A 72 -11.27 -21.19 -8.01
N LEU A 73 -11.44 -19.96 -7.51
CA LEU A 73 -10.45 -19.31 -6.66
C LEU A 73 -10.43 -19.93 -5.26
N GLU A 74 -9.23 -20.26 -4.78
CA GLU A 74 -9.03 -20.66 -3.39
C GLU A 74 -9.09 -19.42 -2.47
N PHE A 75 -10.29 -19.07 -2.01
CA PHE A 75 -10.51 -17.86 -1.20
C PHE A 75 -9.65 -17.77 0.07
N ALA A 76 -9.32 -18.91 0.69
CA ALA A 76 -8.42 -18.95 1.84
C ALA A 76 -6.99 -18.50 1.47
N ARG A 77 -6.45 -19.03 0.36
CA ARG A 77 -5.14 -18.65 -0.17
C ARG A 77 -5.15 -17.20 -0.61
N TYR A 78 -6.13 -16.81 -1.40
CA TYR A 78 -6.31 -15.43 -1.86
C TYR A 78 -6.35 -14.44 -0.69
N GLY A 79 -7.15 -14.71 0.33
CA GLY A 79 -7.25 -13.84 1.51
C GLY A 79 -5.93 -13.71 2.27
N ALA A 80 -5.20 -14.82 2.43
CA ALA A 80 -3.88 -14.82 3.07
C ALA A 80 -2.84 -14.02 2.26
N VAL A 81 -2.78 -14.23 0.94
CA VAL A 81 -1.86 -13.50 0.05
C VAL A 81 -2.21 -12.02 0.00
N LEU A 82 -3.49 -11.65 -0.11
CA LEU A 82 -3.93 -10.26 -0.11
C LEU A 82 -3.56 -9.56 1.20
N ALA A 83 -3.83 -10.19 2.34
CA ALA A 83 -3.48 -9.64 3.65
C ALA A 83 -1.96 -9.46 3.80
N GLN A 84 -1.17 -10.45 3.36
CA GLN A 84 0.29 -10.38 3.41
C GLN A 84 0.84 -9.32 2.45
N ALA A 85 0.36 -9.24 1.22
CA ALA A 85 0.79 -8.23 0.24
C ALA A 85 0.51 -6.81 0.76
N ARG A 86 -0.66 -6.60 1.38
CA ARG A 86 -0.98 -5.34 2.05
C ARG A 86 -0.01 -5.03 3.19
N ARG A 87 0.33 -6.01 4.04
CA ARG A 87 1.33 -5.81 5.11
C ARG A 87 2.69 -5.43 4.56
N ILE A 88 3.19 -6.16 3.56
CA ILE A 88 4.48 -5.90 2.92
C ILE A 88 4.50 -4.50 2.27
N ALA A 89 3.40 -4.09 1.66
CA ALA A 89 3.26 -2.76 1.06
C ALA A 89 2.94 -1.64 2.08
N GLY A 90 2.81 -1.94 3.38
CA GLY A 90 2.46 -0.97 4.42
C GLY A 90 1.03 -0.42 4.33
N LEU A 91 0.10 -1.23 3.82
CA LEU A 91 -1.32 -0.91 3.57
C LEU A 91 -2.29 -1.58 4.58
N ASP A 92 -1.76 -2.23 5.61
CA ASP A 92 -2.51 -2.88 6.69
C ASP A 92 -2.89 -1.92 7.84
N GLY A 93 -2.20 -0.78 7.96
CA GLY A 93 -2.56 0.27 8.90
C GLY A 93 -3.79 1.09 8.47
N LEU A 94 -4.56 1.55 9.46
CA LEU A 94 -5.17 2.89 9.40
C LEU A 94 -4.00 3.83 9.11
N SER A 95 -3.94 4.40 7.91
CA SER A 95 -2.93 5.41 7.62
C SER A 95 -3.06 6.49 8.69
N ALA A 96 -2.15 6.49 9.66
CA ALA A 96 -1.88 7.68 10.43
C ALA A 96 -1.57 8.75 9.38
N THR A 97 -2.48 9.72 9.30
CA THR A 97 -2.35 11.03 8.68
C THR A 97 -1.04 11.21 7.94
N VAL A 98 -1.13 11.05 6.62
CA VAL A 98 -0.14 11.51 5.66
C VAL A 98 0.39 12.88 6.10
N HIS A 99 1.59 12.95 6.68
CA HIS A 99 2.37 14.18 6.70
C HIS A 99 2.97 14.34 5.30
N ARG A 100 2.13 14.76 4.34
CA ARG A 100 2.57 15.25 3.03
C ARG A 100 2.47 16.78 3.05
N GLY A 101 3.35 17.36 3.82
CA GLY A 101 3.92 18.67 3.54
C GLY A 101 5.42 18.49 3.68
N ALA A 102 6.21 18.99 2.73
CA ALA A 102 7.60 19.23 3.06
C ALA A 102 7.58 20.08 4.34
N VAL A 103 8.16 19.57 5.41
CA VAL A 103 8.52 20.41 6.56
C VAL A 103 9.63 21.32 6.05
N VAL A 104 9.23 22.36 5.32
CA VAL A 104 10.00 23.58 5.24
C VAL A 104 9.68 24.26 6.57
N ILE A 105 10.51 23.98 7.56
CA ILE A 105 10.62 24.84 8.74
C ILE A 105 10.88 26.24 8.19
N GLY A 106 9.84 27.07 8.14
CA GLY A 106 9.99 28.47 7.78
C GLY A 106 10.90 29.14 8.81
N PRO A 107 11.57 30.25 8.45
CA PRO A 107 12.56 30.93 9.30
C PRO A 107 12.00 31.43 10.64
N ASP A 108 10.67 31.36 10.84
CA ASP A 108 9.99 31.75 12.07
C ASP A 108 10.16 30.70 13.20
N GLU A 109 10.18 29.40 12.89
CA GLU A 109 10.36 28.33 13.90
C GLU A 109 11.81 28.22 14.40
N ALA A 110 12.79 28.62 13.57
CA ALA A 110 14.18 28.73 13.99
C ALA A 110 14.40 29.83 15.05
N ARG A 111 13.52 30.84 15.12
CA ARG A 111 13.59 31.88 16.16
C ARG A 111 13.13 31.35 17.52
N LEU A 112 12.10 30.50 17.54
CA LEU A 112 11.59 29.85 18.76
C LEU A 112 12.59 28.84 19.37
N LEU A 113 13.44 28.21 18.56
CA LEU A 113 14.54 27.36 19.04
C LEU A 113 15.82 28.12 19.41
N ALA A 114 15.95 29.39 18.99
CA ALA A 114 17.11 30.22 19.28
C ALA A 114 17.00 30.97 20.62
N GLU A 115 15.83 30.97 21.26
CA GLU A 115 15.64 31.56 22.59
C GLU A 115 16.12 30.60 23.68
N ARG A 116 17.45 30.51 23.80
CA ARG A 116 18.13 29.94 24.96
C ARG A 116 18.11 30.99 26.08
N PRO A 117 17.28 30.88 27.14
CA PRO A 117 17.40 31.80 28.27
C PRO A 117 18.77 31.57 28.94
N PRO A 118 19.55 32.64 29.14
CA PRO A 118 20.90 32.50 29.69
C PRO A 118 20.88 32.66 31.23
N HIS A 119 21.67 31.79 31.89
CA HIS A 119 22.24 31.90 33.26
C HIS A 119 21.33 31.54 34.47
N SER A 120 21.61 30.43 35.17
CA SER A 120 22.48 30.32 36.38
C SER A 120 22.02 31.17 37.57
N VAL A 121 21.50 30.53 38.63
CA VAL A 121 21.99 30.68 40.02
C VAL A 121 21.36 29.66 40.99
N LEU A 122 22.23 28.88 41.63
CA LEU A 122 22.32 28.49 43.06
C LEU A 122 21.08 28.05 43.84
N HIS A 123 21.16 26.85 44.43
CA HIS A 123 21.01 26.67 45.88
C HIS A 123 21.93 25.56 46.38
#